data_AF-A0A180FMQ4-F1
#
_entry.id   AF-A0A180FMQ4-F1
#
_cell.length_a   1.000
_cell.length_b   1.000
_cell.length_c   1.000
_cell.angle_alpha   90.00
_cell.angle_beta   90.00
_cell.angle_gamma   90.00
#
_symmetry.space_group_name_H-M   'P 1'
#
loop_
_entity.id
_entity.type
_entity.pdbx_description
1 polymer ?
#
loop_
_entity_poly.entity_id
_entity_poly.type
_entity_poly.pdbx_seq_one_letter_code
_entity_poly.pdbx_strand_id
1 'polypeptide(L)'
;MKKIDTISQLESLIGNTYIYAIIIVITVLLIAFAIANVIKWRGGKDDKSYLKRRIWFVITGIIPPIAFFLFNNLHVSSYIAKAPLQAKFSTANIFATLAIVIFYFIIGLLSMLILRRSKWGSILEKTK
;
A
#
# COMPACT_ATOMS: atom_id res chain seq x y z
N MET A 1 -8.10 -22.03 4.96
CA MET A 1 -7.25 -21.71 6.15
C MET A 1 -7.63 -22.65 7.29
N LYS A 2 -6.69 -22.98 8.20
CA LYS A 2 -7.01 -23.71 9.43
C LYS A 2 -7.74 -22.78 10.42
N LYS A 3 -8.69 -23.32 11.18
CA LYS A 3 -9.41 -22.60 12.23
C LYS A 3 -8.43 -22.14 13.32
N ILE A 4 -8.60 -20.91 13.81
CA ILE A 4 -7.77 -20.32 14.86
C ILE A 4 -8.55 -20.28 16.17
N ASP A 5 -8.10 -21.10 17.12
CA ASP A 5 -8.77 -21.31 18.42
C ASP A 5 -7.89 -20.94 19.63
N THR A 6 -6.57 -20.81 19.42
CA THR A 6 -5.59 -20.51 20.47
C THR A 6 -4.89 -19.16 20.26
N ILE A 7 -4.37 -18.59 21.35
CA ILE A 7 -3.65 -17.31 21.31
C ILE A 7 -2.36 -17.40 20.49
N SER A 8 -1.61 -18.51 20.60
CA SER A 8 -0.37 -18.70 19.84
C SER A 8 -0.60 -18.73 18.32
N GLN A 9 -1.68 -19.39 17.88
CA GLN A 9 -2.07 -19.37 16.46
C GLN A 9 -2.44 -17.97 15.98
N LEU A 10 -3.14 -17.20 16.84
CA LEU A 10 -3.50 -15.82 16.55
C LEU A 10 -2.27 -14.92 16.42
N GLU A 11 -1.29 -15.05 17.31
CA GLU A 11 -0.08 -14.23 17.27
C GLU A 11 0.78 -14.54 16.05
N SER A 12 0.88 -15.81 15.67
CA SER A 12 1.51 -16.20 14.39
C SER A 12 0.78 -15.60 13.18
N LEU A 13 -0.57 -15.61 13.18
CA LEU A 13 -1.35 -14.98 12.12
C LEU A 13 -1.12 -13.46 12.05
N ILE A 14 -1.08 -12.78 13.20
CA ILE A 14 -0.79 -11.35 13.28
C ILE A 14 0.61 -11.07 12.72
N GLY A 15 1.62 -11.85 13.12
CA GLY A 15 2.98 -11.74 12.60
C GLY A 15 3.02 -11.87 11.07
N ASN A 16 2.35 -12.89 10.53
CA ASN A 16 2.24 -13.09 9.09
C ASN A 16 1.53 -11.92 8.40
N THR A 17 0.49 -11.35 9.02
CA THR A 17 -0.27 -10.21 8.49
C THR A 17 0.64 -8.98 8.32
N TYR A 18 1.53 -8.71 9.27
CA TYR A 18 2.52 -7.64 9.14
C TYR A 18 3.57 -7.93 8.05
N ILE A 19 4.03 -9.17 7.92
CA ILE A 19 4.94 -9.57 6.84
C ILE A 19 4.29 -9.32 5.47
N TYR A 20 3.04 -9.74 5.30
CA TYR A 20 2.30 -9.49 4.06
C TYR A 20 2.08 -7.99 3.82
N ALA A 21 1.83 -7.19 4.86
CA ALA A 21 1.73 -5.75 4.74
C ALA A 21 3.02 -5.12 4.17
N ILE A 22 4.20 -5.55 4.65
CA ILE A 22 5.50 -5.10 4.13
C ILE A 22 5.67 -5.47 2.65
N ILE A 23 5.35 -6.72 2.29
CA ILE A 23 5.42 -7.20 0.90
C ILE A 23 4.51 -6.36 0.00
N ILE A 24 3.29 -6.04 0.46
CA ILE A 24 2.35 -5.19 -0.29
C ILE A 24 2.91 -3.79 -0.49
N VAL A 25 3.48 -3.15 0.54
CA VAL A 25 4.09 -1.82 0.40
C VAL A 25 5.14 -1.82 -0.70
N ILE A 26 6.07 -2.78 -0.67
CA ILE A 26 7.16 -2.87 -1.66
C ILE A 26 6.58 -3.10 -3.05
N THR A 27 5.66 -4.06 -3.19
CA THR A 27 5.06 -4.43 -4.48
C THR A 27 4.30 -3.25 -5.10
N VAL A 28 3.49 -2.56 -4.31
CA VAL A 28 2.67 -1.44 -4.77
C VAL A 28 3.53 -0.23 -5.12
N LEU A 29 4.61 0.04 -4.37
CA LEU A 29 5.58 1.07 -4.74
C LEU A 29 6.27 0.77 -6.08
N LEU A 30 6.67 -0.48 -6.31
CA LEU A 30 7.26 -0.89 -7.59
C LEU A 30 6.28 -0.74 -8.75
N ILE A 31 5.01 -1.09 -8.54
CA ILE A 31 3.94 -0.89 -9.54
C ILE A 31 3.75 0.59 -9.83
N ALA A 32 3.65 1.43 -8.80
CA ALA A 32 3.50 2.88 -8.97
C ALA A 32 4.69 3.48 -9.73
N PHE A 33 5.91 3.05 -9.39
CA PHE A 33 7.14 3.45 -10.07
C PHE A 33 7.13 3.03 -11.55
N ALA A 34 6.73 1.79 -11.86
CA ALA A 34 6.62 1.30 -13.22
C ALA A 34 5.59 2.11 -14.03
N ILE A 35 4.39 2.35 -13.47
CA ILE A 35 3.33 3.15 -14.12
C ILE A 35 3.85 4.56 -14.44
N ALA A 36 4.56 5.20 -13.51
CA ALA A 36 5.12 6.53 -13.73
C ALA A 36 6.11 6.55 -14.92
N ASN A 37 6.90 5.49 -15.09
CA ASN A 37 7.88 5.37 -16.17
C ASN A 37 7.23 5.05 -17.54
N VAL A 38 6.13 4.30 -17.56
CA VAL A 38 5.36 3.99 -18.77
C VAL A 38 4.66 5.24 -19.32
N ILE A 39 4.19 6.14 -18.44
CA ILE A 39 3.56 7.40 -18.87
C ILE A 39 4.59 8.26 -19.62
N LYS A 40 4.41 8.40 -20.94
CA LYS A 40 5.25 9.22 -21.81
C LYS A 40 5.00 10.71 -21.55
N TRP A 41 6.05 11.52 -21.75
CA TRP A 41 5.92 12.97 -21.83
C TRP A 41 5.11 13.32 -23.08
N ARG A 42 4.19 14.28 -22.96
CA ARG A 42 3.37 14.72 -24.11
C ARG A 42 4.02 15.87 -24.87
N GLY A 43 4.95 16.60 -24.24
CA GLY A 43 5.60 17.77 -24.84
C GLY A 43 4.63 18.93 -25.05
N GLY A 44 5.17 20.15 -25.20
CA GLY A 44 4.38 21.37 -25.43
C GLY A 44 3.92 22.10 -24.16
N LYS A 45 3.27 23.27 -24.33
CA LYS A 45 2.87 24.18 -23.22
C LYS A 45 1.88 23.55 -22.24
N ASP A 46 1.10 22.56 -22.69
CA ASP A 46 0.03 21.89 -21.93
C ASP A 46 0.37 20.47 -21.44
N ASP A 47 1.64 20.14 -21.24
CA ASP A 47 2.00 18.79 -20.76
C ASP A 47 1.49 18.54 -19.32
N LYS A 48 0.39 17.79 -19.23
CA LYS A 48 -0.25 17.32 -17.98
C LYS A 48 0.18 15.91 -17.56
N SER A 49 1.26 15.37 -18.13
CA SER A 49 1.75 14.01 -17.79
C SER A 49 2.13 13.87 -16.31
N TYR A 50 2.66 14.92 -15.67
CA TYR A 50 2.95 14.93 -14.23
C TYR A 50 1.68 14.71 -13.38
N LEU A 51 0.56 15.35 -13.75
CA LEU A 51 -0.72 15.21 -13.06
C LEU A 51 -1.26 13.78 -13.22
N LYS A 52 -1.11 13.18 -14.40
CA LYS A 52 -1.48 11.77 -14.61
C LYS A 52 -0.68 10.84 -13.71
N ARG A 53 0.66 11.01 -13.62
CA ARG A 53 1.51 10.21 -12.73
C ARG A 53 1.11 10.38 -11.26
N ARG A 54 0.75 11.60 -10.84
CA ARG A 54 0.26 11.89 -9.49
C ARG A 54 -1.07 11.20 -9.18
N ILE A 55 -2.03 11.25 -10.11
CA ILE A 55 -3.32 10.57 -9.95
C ILE A 55 -3.10 9.07 -9.78
N TRP A 56 -2.27 8.46 -10.64
CA TRP A 56 -1.93 7.04 -10.53
C TRP A 56 -1.25 6.71 -9.20
N PHE A 57 -0.30 7.53 -8.74
CA PHE A 57 0.37 7.34 -7.44
C PHE A 57 -0.62 7.37 -6.27
N VAL A 58 -1.62 8.25 -6.31
CA VAL A 58 -2.67 8.31 -5.27
C VAL A 58 -3.60 7.10 -5.36
N ILE A 59 -4.03 6.71 -6.56
CA ILE A 59 -4.87 5.52 -6.78
C ILE A 59 -4.19 4.27 -6.21
N THR A 60 -2.92 4.05 -6.54
CA THR A 60 -2.14 2.92 -6.02
C THR A 60 -1.82 3.05 -4.53
N GLY A 61 -1.86 4.26 -3.96
CA GLY A 61 -1.72 4.46 -2.51
C GLY A 61 -2.98 4.20 -1.70
N ILE A 62 -4.16 4.16 -2.33
CA ILE A 62 -5.45 4.02 -1.64
C ILE A 62 -6.09 2.65 -1.87
N ILE A 63 -6.13 2.17 -3.12
CA ILE A 63 -6.85 0.94 -3.47
C ILE A 63 -6.25 -0.30 -2.77
N PRO A 64 -4.93 -0.54 -2.81
CA PRO A 64 -4.35 -1.75 -2.20
C PRO A 64 -4.50 -1.83 -0.67
N PRO A 65 -4.32 -0.75 0.12
CA PRO A 65 -4.63 -0.78 1.54
C PRO A 65 -6.10 -1.12 1.84
N ILE A 66 -7.05 -0.57 1.07
CA ILE A 66 -8.47 -0.90 1.22
C ILE A 66 -8.71 -2.39 0.92
N ALA A 67 -8.15 -2.89 -0.18
CA ALA A 67 -8.27 -4.31 -0.54
C ALA A 67 -7.66 -5.23 0.52
N PHE A 68 -6.49 -4.86 1.07
CA PHE A 68 -5.85 -5.59 2.17
C PHE A 68 -6.72 -5.62 3.42
N PHE A 69 -7.26 -4.47 3.82
CA PHE A 69 -8.14 -4.37 4.98
C PHE A 69 -9.38 -5.24 4.82
N LEU A 70 -10.07 -5.12 3.68
CA LEU A 70 -11.28 -5.88 3.38
C LEU A 70 -10.99 -7.38 3.27
N PHE A 71 -9.88 -7.78 2.66
CA PHE A 71 -9.51 -9.19 2.57
C PHE A 71 -9.31 -9.80 3.97
N ASN A 72 -8.55 -9.13 4.85
CA ASN A 72 -8.34 -9.61 6.21
C ASN A 72 -9.65 -9.60 7.01
N ASN A 73 -10.47 -8.56 6.88
CA ASN A 73 -11.68 -8.43 7.67
C ASN A 73 -12.80 -9.39 7.24
N LEU A 74 -12.96 -9.61 5.93
CA LEU A 74 -14.03 -10.47 5.39
C LEU A 74 -13.61 -11.93 5.30
N HIS A 75 -12.36 -12.19 4.90
CA HIS A 75 -11.89 -13.55 4.66
C HIS A 75 -11.08 -14.12 5.82
N VAL A 76 -10.13 -13.39 6.39
CA VAL A 76 -9.26 -13.96 7.44
C VAL A 76 -9.98 -14.04 8.79
N SER A 77 -10.75 -13.02 9.16
CA SER A 77 -11.51 -13.00 10.42
C SER A 77 -12.54 -14.14 10.52
N SER A 78 -13.09 -14.63 9.40
CA SER A 78 -14.07 -15.73 9.42
C SER A 78 -13.49 -17.07 9.90
N TYR A 79 -12.17 -17.23 9.91
CA TYR A 79 -11.50 -18.44 10.40
C TYR A 79 -11.14 -18.36 11.90
N ILE A 80 -11.38 -17.22 12.57
CA ILE A 80 -11.10 -17.02 13.99
C ILE A 80 -12.38 -17.30 14.78
N ALA A 81 -12.33 -18.25 15.71
CA ALA A 81 -13.56 -18.81 16.29
C ALA A 81 -14.17 -17.99 17.45
N LYS A 82 -13.35 -17.20 18.15
CA LYS A 82 -13.75 -16.49 19.37
C LYS A 82 -13.78 -14.99 19.12
N ALA A 83 -14.87 -14.33 19.51
CA ALA A 83 -15.02 -12.87 19.46
C ALA A 83 -13.82 -12.08 20.05
N PRO A 84 -13.26 -12.42 21.23
CA PRO A 84 -12.09 -11.69 21.75
C PRO A 84 -10.82 -11.85 20.88
N LEU A 85 -10.64 -13.00 20.23
CA LEU A 85 -9.52 -13.22 19.31
C LEU A 85 -9.72 -12.43 18.01
N GLN A 86 -10.96 -12.36 17.50
CA GLN A 86 -11.31 -11.53 16.36
C GLN A 86 -11.06 -10.04 16.64
N ALA A 87 -11.43 -9.55 17.83
CA ALA A 87 -11.16 -8.17 18.21
C ALA A 87 -9.67 -7.84 18.23
N LYS A 88 -8.83 -8.72 18.81
CA LYS A 88 -7.37 -8.56 18.83
C LYS A 88 -6.78 -8.57 17.40
N PHE A 89 -7.27 -9.45 16.53
CA PHE A 89 -6.86 -9.47 15.11
C PHE A 89 -7.31 -8.22 14.35
N SER A 90 -8.55 -7.76 14.54
CA SER A 90 -9.09 -6.58 13.88
C SER A 90 -8.25 -5.34 14.19
N THR A 91 -7.86 -5.16 15.46
CA THR A 91 -6.96 -4.07 15.87
C THR A 91 -5.61 -4.17 15.15
N ALA A 92 -5.01 -5.37 15.09
CA ALA A 92 -3.76 -5.58 14.37
C ALA A 92 -3.91 -5.31 12.86
N ASN A 93 -5.03 -5.71 12.24
CA ASN A 93 -5.32 -5.46 10.83
C ASN A 93 -5.44 -3.96 10.52
N ILE A 94 -6.07 -3.19 11.41
CA ILE A 94 -6.13 -1.72 11.29
C ILE A 94 -4.73 -1.12 11.34
N PHE A 95 -3.91 -1.51 12.31
CA PHE A 95 -2.54 -1.02 12.42
C PHE A 95 -1.67 -1.42 11.21
N ALA A 96 -1.79 -2.65 10.73
CA ALA A 96 -1.11 -3.10 9.52
C ALA A 96 -1.54 -2.29 8.29
N THR A 97 -2.84 -2.03 8.12
CA THR A 97 -3.37 -1.22 7.02
C THR A 97 -2.86 0.21 7.08
N LEU A 98 -2.88 0.84 8.26
CA LEU A 98 -2.35 2.18 8.48
C LEU A 98 -0.84 2.23 8.17
N ALA A 99 -0.09 1.22 8.59
CA ALA A 99 1.33 1.10 8.27
C ALA A 99 1.55 1.06 6.75
N ILE A 100 0.75 0.29 5.99
CA ILE A 100 0.87 0.25 4.52
C ILE A 100 0.73 1.66 3.93
N VAL A 101 -0.31 2.39 4.33
CA VAL A 101 -0.57 3.76 3.84
C VAL A 101 0.61 4.68 4.18
N ILE A 102 1.01 4.70 5.45
CA ILE A 102 2.06 5.60 5.95
C ILE A 102 3.40 5.31 5.25
N PHE A 103 3.83 4.04 5.22
CA PHE A 103 5.10 3.68 4.60
C PHE A 103 5.08 3.89 3.09
N TYR A 104 3.97 3.61 2.41
CA TYR A 104 3.83 3.89 0.97
C TYR A 104 4.04 5.38 0.67
N PHE A 105 3.39 6.28 1.40
CA PHE A 105 3.55 7.71 1.17
C PHE A 105 4.93 8.22 1.59
N ILE A 106 5.45 7.82 2.75
CA ILE A 106 6.77 8.27 3.22
C ILE A 106 7.86 7.81 2.24
N ILE A 107 7.93 6.52 1.93
CA ILE A 107 8.96 5.97 1.03
C ILE A 107 8.77 6.50 -0.40
N GLY A 108 7.52 6.60 -0.85
CA GLY A 108 7.18 7.19 -2.14
C GLY A 108 7.68 8.63 -2.26
N LEU A 109 7.36 9.49 -1.29
CA LEU A 109 7.81 10.88 -1.28
C LEU A 109 9.33 11.01 -1.18
N LEU A 110 9.97 10.25 -0.27
CA LEU A 110 11.44 10.26 -0.13
C LEU A 110 12.13 9.83 -1.44
N SER A 111 11.66 8.76 -2.07
CA SER A 111 12.24 8.30 -3.34
C SER A 111 12.02 9.28 -4.50
N MET A 112 10.89 10.01 -4.52
CA MET A 112 10.67 11.10 -5.48
C MET A 112 11.63 12.27 -5.27
N LEU A 113 11.97 12.58 -4.01
CA LEU A 113 12.93 13.62 -3.66
C LEU A 113 14.39 13.22 -4.00
N ILE A 114 14.72 11.93 -3.95
CA ILE A 114 16.02 11.41 -4.39
C ILE A 114 16.09 11.41 -5.93
N LEU A 115 15.03 10.95 -6.60
CA LEU A 115 14.96 10.80 -8.06
C LEU A 115 14.29 12.00 -8.75
N ARG A 116 14.54 13.24 -8.28
CA ARG A 116 13.86 14.48 -8.74
C ARG A 116 13.86 14.71 -10.25
N ARG A 117 14.92 14.32 -10.95
CA ARG A 117 15.08 14.52 -12.40
C ARG A 117 14.42 13.44 -13.25
N SER A 118 13.82 12.42 -12.63
CA SER A 118 13.18 11.30 -13.32
C SER A 118 11.68 11.53 -13.53
N LYS A 119 11.05 10.66 -14.35
CA LYS A 119 9.59 10.61 -14.47
C LYS A 119 8.89 10.37 -13.13
N TRP A 120 9.50 9.62 -12.23
CA TRP A 120 9.02 9.40 -10.86
C TRP A 120 9.07 10.68 -10.03
N GLY A 121 10.20 11.40 -10.05
CA GLY A 121 10.35 12.67 -9.33
C GLY A 121 9.39 13.78 -9.79
N SER A 122 9.02 13.79 -11.08
CA SER A 122 8.05 14.75 -11.64
C SER A 122 6.64 14.66 -11.05
N ILE A 123 6.33 13.65 -10.24
CA ILE A 123 5.05 13.56 -9.52
C ILE A 123 4.88 14.75 -8.56
N LEU A 124 5.99 15.23 -7.96
CA LEU A 124 5.98 16.33 -7.00
C LEU A 124 5.89 17.71 -7.69
N GLU A 125 6.65 17.92 -8.76
CA GLU A 125 6.77 19.21 -9.43
C GLU A 125 6.69 19.08 -10.95
N LYS A 126 6.15 20.12 -11.60
CA LYS A 126 6.22 20.25 -13.06
C LYS A 126 7.69 20.44 -13.44
N THR A 127 8.29 19.43 -14.06
CA THR A 127 9.63 19.58 -14.64
C THR A 127 9.56 20.67 -15.71
N LYS A 128 10.35 21.74 -15.52
CA LYS A 128 10.47 22.85 -16.48
C LYS A 128 11.17 22.40 -17.74
#